data_AF-A0A517NJT9-F1
#
_entry.id   AF-A0A517NJT9-F1
#
_cell.length_a   1.000
_cell.length_b   1.000
_cell.length_c   1.000
_cell.angle_alpha   90.00
_cell.angle_beta   90.00
_cell.angle_gamma   90.00
#
_symmetry.space_group_name_H-M   'P 1'
#
loop_
_entity.id
_entity.type
_entity.pdbx_description
1 polymer ?
#
loop_
_entity_poly.entity_id
_entity_poly.type
_entity_poly.pdbx_seq_one_letter_code
_entity_poly.pdbx_strand_id
1 'polypeptide(L)'
;MSAVRHKPCLGKIFPKHVGIGEQAGKVFSVRIDPPAGMMRARTESEIDIQQWDDCQRCPEFESCYPLSMATLALQTAVAAHH
;
A
#
# COMPACT_ATOMS: atom_id res chain seq x y z
N MET A 1 -0.37 8.54 30.45
CA MET A 1 0.00 8.08 29.09
C MET A 1 -0.94 8.76 28.11
N SER A 2 -0.50 9.83 27.44
CA SER A 2 -1.34 10.53 26.46
C SER A 2 -1.53 9.64 25.25
N ALA A 3 -2.77 9.23 24.96
CA ALA A 3 -3.09 8.48 23.76
C ALA A 3 -2.78 9.36 22.54
N VAL A 4 -1.70 9.05 21.82
CA VAL A 4 -1.37 9.71 20.55
C VAL A 4 -2.50 9.40 19.58
N ARG A 5 -3.25 10.43 19.16
CA ARG A 5 -4.30 10.28 18.16
C ARG A 5 -3.66 10.33 16.77
N HIS A 6 -3.41 9.15 16.21
CA HIS A 6 -2.91 9.02 14.85
C HIS A 6 -3.95 9.38 13.80
N LYS A 7 -3.52 9.89 12.64
CA LYS A 7 -4.43 10.07 11.50
C LYS A 7 -5.04 8.72 11.05
N PRO A 8 -6.30 8.70 10.55
CA PRO A 8 -6.94 7.48 10.06
C PRO A 8 -6.21 6.79 8.90
N CYS A 9 -5.33 7.52 8.20
CA CYS A 9 -4.52 7.02 7.10
C CYS A 9 -3.14 6.46 7.53
N LEU A 10 -2.81 6.47 8.83
CA LEU A 10 -1.55 5.93 9.33
C LEU A 10 -1.36 4.48 8.85
N GLY A 11 -0.19 4.18 8.28
CA GLY A 11 0.13 2.84 7.80
C GLY A 11 -0.55 2.44 6.49
N LYS A 12 -1.34 3.32 5.86
CA LYS A 12 -2.10 3.02 4.63
C LYS A 12 -1.52 3.62 3.36
N ILE A 13 -0.21 3.91 3.31
CA ILE A 13 0.45 4.46 2.11
C ILE A 13 0.32 3.47 0.93
N PHE A 14 0.49 2.18 1.22
CA PHE A 14 0.30 1.07 0.27
C PHE A 14 -1.05 0.38 0.47
N PRO A 15 -1.52 -0.39 -0.53
CA PRO A 15 -2.66 -1.27 -0.36
C PRO A 15 -2.40 -2.28 0.75
N LYS A 16 -3.45 -2.64 1.50
CA LYS A 16 -3.35 -3.64 2.57
C LYS A 16 -3.19 -5.07 2.08
N HIS A 17 -3.44 -5.32 0.80
CA HIS A 17 -3.34 -6.63 0.19
C HIS A 17 -3.07 -6.43 -1.29
N VAL A 18 -2.34 -7.35 -1.90
CA VAL A 18 -2.07 -7.36 -3.33
C VAL A 18 -2.62 -8.67 -3.87
N GLY A 19 -3.56 -8.57 -4.81
CA GLY A 19 -4.28 -9.71 -5.38
C GLY A 19 -4.99 -9.31 -6.66
N ILE A 20 -5.72 -10.26 -7.25
CA ILE A 20 -6.50 -10.03 -8.47
C ILE A 20 -7.51 -8.89 -8.24
N GLY A 21 -7.64 -8.02 -9.23
CA GLY A 21 -8.47 -6.83 -9.17
C GLY A 21 -7.70 -5.58 -8.78
N GLU A 22 -8.43 -4.52 -8.47
CA GLU A 22 -7.88 -3.23 -8.05
C GLU A 22 -7.67 -3.18 -6.55
N GLN A 23 -6.48 -2.75 -6.14
CA GLN A 23 -6.05 -2.64 -4.76
C GLN A 23 -5.45 -1.26 -4.53
N ALA A 24 -6.13 -0.45 -3.72
CA ALA A 24 -5.76 0.94 -3.50
C ALA A 24 -5.21 1.17 -2.08
N GLY A 25 -4.05 1.81 -2.02
CA GLY A 25 -3.52 2.51 -0.85
C GLY A 25 -3.87 4.00 -0.92
N LYS A 26 -3.34 4.78 0.01
CA LYS A 26 -3.46 6.25 -0.03
C LYS A 26 -2.66 6.83 -1.21
N VAL A 27 -1.47 6.30 -1.47
CA VAL A 27 -0.55 6.82 -2.49
C VAL A 27 -0.37 5.81 -3.61
N PHE A 28 -0.14 4.55 -3.25
CA PHE A 28 0.13 3.50 -4.23
C PHE A 28 -1.10 2.66 -4.46
N SER A 29 -1.41 2.41 -5.73
CA SER A 29 -2.46 1.49 -6.15
C SER A 29 -1.87 0.47 -7.12
N VAL A 30 -2.44 -0.73 -7.14
CA VAL A 30 -2.08 -1.79 -8.07
C VAL A 30 -3.34 -2.45 -8.60
N ARG A 31 -3.38 -2.70 -9.91
CA ARG A 31 -4.41 -3.53 -10.55
C ARG A 31 -3.75 -4.76 -11.15
N ILE A 32 -4.28 -5.92 -10.78
CA ILE A 32 -3.84 -7.20 -11.34
C ILE A 32 -5.02 -7.80 -12.10
N ASP A 33 -4.92 -7.79 -13.43
CA ASP A 33 -5.89 -8.46 -14.28
C ASP A 33 -5.58 -9.97 -14.31
N PRO A 34 -6.58 -10.84 -14.09
CA PRO A 34 -6.36 -12.27 -14.12
C PRO A 34 -5.96 -12.71 -15.53
N PRO A 35 -5.18 -13.81 -15.66
CA PRO A 35 -4.87 -14.36 -16.97
C PRO A 35 -6.15 -14.79 -17.70
N ALA A 36 -6.24 -14.46 -18.99
CA ALA A 36 -7.35 -14.82 -19.85
C ALA A 36 -6.84 -15.70 -21.00
N GLY A 37 -7.16 -17.00 -20.95
CA GLY A 37 -6.67 -17.98 -21.93
C GLY A 37 -5.15 -18.11 -21.89
N MET A 38 -4.48 -17.84 -23.01
CA MET A 38 -3.00 -17.87 -23.11
C MET A 38 -2.33 -16.55 -22.70
N MET A 39 -3.11 -15.53 -22.31
CA MET A 39 -2.58 -14.23 -21.94
C MET A 39 -2.09 -14.25 -20.50
N ARG A 40 -0.86 -13.73 -20.27
CA ARG A 40 -0.30 -13.59 -18.91
C ARG A 40 -1.11 -12.58 -18.11
N ALA A 41 -1.09 -12.72 -16.78
CA ALA A 41 -1.61 -11.71 -15.88
C ALA A 41 -0.94 -10.36 -16.18
N ARG A 42 -1.74 -9.29 -16.23
CA ARG A 42 -1.25 -7.92 -16.42
C ARG A 42 -1.24 -7.25 -15.07
N THR A 43 -0.14 -6.61 -14.72
CA THR A 43 -0.01 -5.83 -13.50
C THR A 43 0.25 -4.38 -13.86
N GLU A 44 -0.57 -3.49 -13.33
CA GLU A 44 -0.43 -2.04 -13.48
C GLU A 44 -0.33 -1.42 -12.10
N SER A 45 0.65 -0.53 -11.92
CA SER A 45 0.81 0.22 -10.68
C SER A 45 0.61 1.71 -10.95
N GLU A 46 -0.12 2.37 -10.08
CA GLU A 46 -0.36 3.81 -10.13
C GLU A 46 0.14 4.48 -8.84
N ILE A 47 0.60 5.71 -8.99
CA ILE A 47 1.08 6.55 -7.88
C ILE A 47 0.29 7.86 -7.93
N ASP A 48 -0.48 8.13 -6.87
CA ASP A 48 -1.11 9.43 -6.67
C ASP A 48 -0.08 10.41 -6.09
N ILE A 49 0.50 11.24 -6.97
CA ILE A 49 1.52 12.23 -6.63
C ILE A 49 0.98 13.30 -5.68
N GLN A 50 -0.30 13.67 -5.78
CA GLN A 50 -0.89 14.66 -4.89
C GLN A 50 -0.98 14.13 -3.46
N GLN A 51 -1.42 12.88 -3.31
CA GLN A 51 -1.46 12.22 -2.01
C GLN A 51 -0.07 11.94 -1.44
N TRP A 52 0.92 11.71 -2.32
CA TRP A 52 2.32 11.60 -1.91
C TRP A 52 2.84 12.91 -1.30
N ASP A 53 2.62 14.04 -1.96
CA ASP A 53 3.00 15.36 -1.46
C ASP A 53 2.30 15.67 -0.11
N ASP A 54 1.03 15.30 0.02
CA ASP A 54 0.28 15.41 1.28
C ASP A 54 0.86 14.53 2.40
N CYS A 55 1.37 13.34 2.04
CA CYS A 55 2.09 12.48 2.95
C CYS A 55 3.43 13.10 3.38
N GLN A 56 4.20 13.68 2.46
CA GLN A 56 5.47 14.32 2.79
C GLN A 56 5.33 15.52 3.73
N ARG A 57 4.20 16.22 3.68
CA ARG A 57 3.87 17.34 4.59
C ARG A 57 3.31 16.89 5.94
N CYS A 58 3.08 15.59 6.13
CA CYS A 58 2.46 15.08 7.35
C CYS A 58 3.51 14.95 8.48
N PRO A 59 3.27 15.51 9.67
CA PRO A 59 4.21 15.39 10.80
C PRO A 59 4.47 13.94 11.24
N GLU A 60 3.51 13.04 10.99
CA GLU A 60 3.62 11.62 11.30
C GLU A 60 4.29 10.80 10.16
N PHE A 61 4.75 11.43 9.08
CA PHE A 61 5.25 10.70 7.92
C PHE A 61 6.43 9.77 8.25
N GLU A 62 7.36 10.24 9.08
CA GLU A 62 8.55 9.47 9.48
C GLU A 62 8.23 8.19 10.25
N SER A 63 7.10 8.12 10.94
CA SER A 63 6.64 6.88 11.59
C SER A 63 5.67 6.10 10.71
N CYS A 64 4.83 6.80 9.93
CA CYS A 64 3.85 6.22 9.02
C CYS A 64 4.51 5.40 7.91
N TYR A 65 5.55 5.93 7.26
CA TYR A 65 6.19 5.29 6.12
C TYR A 65 6.91 3.98 6.52
N PRO A 66 7.76 3.93 7.55
CA PRO A 66 8.35 2.69 8.02
C PRO A 66 7.31 1.66 8.47
N LEU A 67 6.23 2.09 9.14
CA LEU A 67 5.13 1.18 9.53
C LEU A 67 4.46 0.57 8.30
N SER A 68 4.16 1.39 7.29
CA SER A 68 3.63 0.94 6.01
C SER A 68 4.56 -0.06 5.31
N MET A 69 5.86 0.24 5.24
CA MET A 69 6.87 -0.65 4.63
C MET A 69 7.03 -1.96 5.40
N ALA A 70 7.06 -1.92 6.72
CA ALA A 70 7.15 -3.11 7.57
C ALA A 70 5.91 -4.01 7.41
N THR A 71 4.73 -3.41 7.31
CA THR A 71 3.49 -4.14 7.04
C THR A 71 3.53 -4.83 5.67
N LEU A 72 3.96 -4.12 4.63
CA LEU A 72 4.10 -4.68 3.29
C LEU A 72 5.10 -5.84 3.27
N ALA A 73 6.29 -5.66 3.87
CA ALA A 73 7.30 -6.71 3.96
C ALA A 73 6.79 -7.95 4.69
N LEU A 74 6.07 -7.77 5.81
CA LEU A 74 5.45 -8.88 6.54
C LEU A 74 4.44 -9.63 5.67
N GLN A 75 3.59 -8.91 4.94
CA GLN A 75 2.59 -9.51 4.05
C GLN A 75 3.23 -10.27 2.88
N THR A 76 4.27 -9.70 2.27
CA THR A 76 5.05 -10.39 1.23
C THR A 76 5.70 -11.67 1.77
N ALA A 77 6.27 -11.63 2.97
CA ALA A 77 6.86 -12.82 3.60
C ALA A 77 5.79 -13.90 3.86
N VAL A 78 4.63 -13.52 4.40
CA VAL A 78 3.51 -14.45 4.62
C VAL A 78 3.04 -15.08 3.30
N ALA A 79 2.90 -14.29 2.24
CA ALA A 79 2.46 -14.76 0.92
C ALA A 79 3.50 -15.63 0.18
N ALA A 80 4.78 -15.53 0.54
CA ALA A 80 5.84 -16.36 -0.05
C ALA A 80 5.95 -17.75 0.62
N HIS A 81 5.43 -17.89 1.84
CA HIS A 81 5.55 -19.10 2.66
C HIS A 81 4.24 -19.90 2.81
N HIS A 82 3.15 -19.43 2.20
CA HIS A 82 1.83 -20.07 2.17
C HIS A 82 1.25 -20.00 0.76
#